data_AF-A0A9D5Z2G8-F1
#
_entry.id   AF-A0A9D5Z2G8-F1
#
_cell.length_a   1.000
_cell.length_b   1.000
_cell.length_c   1.000
_cell.angle_alpha   90.00
_cell.angle_beta   90.00
_cell.angle_gamma   90.00
#
_symmetry.space_group_name_H-M   'P 1'
#
loop_
_entity.id
_entity.type
_entity.pdbx_description
1 polymer ?
#
loop_
_entity_poly.entity_id
_entity_poly.type
_entity_poly.pdbx_seq_one_letter_code
_entity_poly.pdbx_strand_id
1 'polypeptide(L)' 'MKVYAHRGASGDYPENTLLAFEKALELGAIAIELDVHNVEGTLVVFHDRRLDKISSGTGYIDQMTLSDLGNIT' A
#
# COMPACT_ATOMS: atom_id res chain seq x y z
N MET A 1 6.18 0.80 25.16
CA MET A 1 6.43 1.56 23.91
C MET A 1 5.29 1.23 22.94
N LYS A 2 4.72 2.21 22.24
CA LYS A 2 3.67 1.97 21.24
C LYS A 2 4.34 1.80 19.87
N VAL A 3 4.03 0.73 19.15
CA VAL A 3 4.61 0.43 17.83
C VAL A 3 3.52 0.56 16.78
N TYR A 4 3.73 1.49 15.84
CA TYR A 4 2.89 1.70 14.67
C TYR A 4 3.66 1.17 13.46
N ALA A 5 3.11 0.18 12.77
CA ALA A 5 3.78 -0.47 11.65
C ALA A 5 3.65 0.40 10.39
N HIS A 6 4.74 1.08 10.03
CA HIS A 6 4.83 1.93 8.83
C HIS A 6 4.65 1.07 7.57
N ARG A 7 3.49 1.18 6.94
CA ARG A 7 3.05 0.39 5.77
C ARG A 7 3.03 -1.12 6.03
N GLY A 8 2.77 -1.52 7.27
CA GLY A 8 2.87 -2.92 7.73
C GLY A 8 4.30 -3.32 8.10
N ALA A 9 4.60 -4.63 8.08
CA ALA A 9 5.94 -5.18 8.28
C ALA A 9 6.81 -4.99 7.03
N SER A 10 6.89 -3.75 6.53
CA SER A 10 7.47 -3.36 5.24
C SER A 10 8.97 -3.60 5.11
N GLY A 11 9.67 -3.85 6.22
CA GLY A 11 11.07 -4.28 6.21
C GLY A 11 11.26 -5.71 5.69
N ASP A 12 10.24 -6.56 5.84
CA ASP A 12 10.30 -8.00 5.55
C ASP A 12 9.29 -8.44 4.47
N TYR A 13 8.23 -7.66 4.25
CA TYR A 13 7.12 -7.98 3.34
C TYR A 13 6.78 -6.79 2.44
N PRO A 14 6.14 -7.01 1.27
CA PRO A 14 5.73 -5.92 0.39
C PRO A 14 4.85 -4.89 1.11
N GLU A 15 5.29 -3.64 1.13
CA GLU A 15 4.62 -2.56 1.83
C GLU A 15 3.16 -2.38 1.38
N ASN A 16 2.30 -1.88 2.27
CA ASN A 16 0.90 -1.57 1.93
C ASN A 16 0.08 -2.77 1.40
N THR A 17 0.48 -3.99 1.74
CA THR A 17 -0.27 -5.22 1.42
C THR A 17 -0.92 -5.83 2.67
N LEU A 18 -1.98 -6.61 2.47
CA LEU A 18 -2.61 -7.38 3.54
C LEU A 18 -1.63 -8.34 4.23
N LEU A 19 -0.67 -8.89 3.49
CA LEU A 19 0.38 -9.75 4.06
C LEU A 19 1.27 -8.97 5.03
N ALA A 20 1.76 -7.80 4.64
CA ALA A 20 2.58 -6.96 5.53
C ALA A 20 1.78 -6.49 6.75
N PHE A 21 0.48 -6.24 6.59
CA PHE A 21 -0.41 -5.86 7.68
C PHE A 21 -0.62 -7.01 8.68
N GLU A 22 -0.94 -8.21 8.19
CA GLU A 22 -1.09 -9.40 9.04
C GLU A 22 0.19 -9.68 9.82
N LYS A 23 1.34 -9.63 9.13
CA LYS A 23 2.65 -9.88 9.76
C LYS A 23 3.02 -8.83 10.79
N ALA A 24 2.68 -7.55 10.56
CA ALA A 24 2.88 -6.51 11.57
C ALA A 24 2.07 -6.78 12.86
N LEU A 25 0.83 -7.25 12.72
CA LEU A 25 -0.03 -7.57 13.86
C LEU A 25 0.48 -8.80 14.62
N GLU A 26 0.93 -9.84 13.91
CA GLU A 26 1.59 -11.01 14.51
C GLU A 26 2.84 -10.64 15.33
N LEU A 27 3.59 -9.63 14.87
CA LEU A 27 4.78 -9.09 15.55
C LEU A 27 4.45 -8.14 16.72
N GLY A 28 3.17 -7.90 17.01
CA GLY A 28 2.73 -7.10 18.15
C GLY A 28 2.64 -5.60 17.91
N ALA A 29 2.58 -5.15 16.64
CA ALA A 29 2.23 -3.77 16.35
C ALA A 29 0.81 -3.46 16.85
N ILE A 30 0.62 -2.27 17.42
CA ILE A 30 -0.69 -1.87 17.98
C ILE A 30 -1.60 -1.23 16.94
N ALA A 31 -1.01 -0.81 15.81
CA ALA A 31 -1.69 -0.17 14.72
C ALA A 31 -0.84 -0.29 13.45
N ILE A 32 -1.52 -0.21 12.31
CA ILE A 32 -0.92 -0.16 10.98
C ILE A 32 -1.05 1.28 10.49
N GLU A 33 0.05 1.81 9.98
CA GLU A 33 0.05 3.01 9.16
C GLU A 33 0.00 2.59 7.68
N LEU A 34 -0.71 3.37 6.87
CA LEU A 34 -0.88 3.13 5.44
C LEU A 34 -1.06 4.46 4.70
N ASP A 35 -0.78 4.43 3.40
CA ASP A 35 -0.87 5.58 2.51
C ASP A 35 -2.06 5.44 1.56
N VAL A 36 -2.77 6.53 1.28
CA VAL A 36 -3.94 6.51 0.38
C VAL A 36 -3.86 7.56 -0.73
N HIS A 37 -4.34 7.17 -1.91
CA HIS A 37 -4.66 8.06 -3.03
C HIS A 37 -6.14 7.98 -3.34
N ASN A 38 -6.71 9.08 -3.83
CA ASN A 38 -8.06 9.06 -4.39
C ASN A 38 -7.98 8.81 -5.90
N VAL A 39 -8.69 7.78 -6.38
CA VAL A 39 -8.80 7.43 -7.79
C VAL A 39 -10.27 7.24 -8.09
N GLU A 40 -10.83 8.08 -8.96
CA GLU A 40 -12.26 8.05 -9.32
C GLU A 40 -13.20 8.08 -8.10
N GLY A 41 -12.85 8.83 -7.05
CA GLY A 41 -13.64 8.91 -5.81
C GLY A 41 -13.44 7.74 -4.84
N THR A 42 -12.65 6.73 -5.22
CA THR A 42 -12.31 5.56 -4.38
C THR A 42 -10.92 5.73 -3.77
N LEU A 43 -10.76 5.34 -2.51
CA LEU A 43 -9.46 5.35 -1.84
C LEU A 43 -8.70 4.06 -2.15
N VAL A 44 -7.48 4.21 -2.67
CA VAL A 44 -6.57 3.11 -3.00
C VAL A 44 -5.34 3.21 -2.10
N VAL A 45 -4.90 2.07 -1.56
CA VAL A 45 -3.73 2.00 -0.68
C VAL A 45 -2.47 1.83 -1.52
N PHE A 46 -1.63 2.87 -1.56
CA PHE A 46 -0.34 2.87 -2.27
C PHE A 46 0.47 4.10 -1.85
N HIS A 47 1.78 3.98 -1.69
CA HIS A 47 2.60 5.11 -1.21
C HIS A 47 2.94 6.11 -2.33
N ASP A 48 3.73 5.66 -3.31
CA ASP A 48 4.31 6.54 -4.31
C ASP A 48 3.22 7.10 -5.24
N ARG A 49 3.38 8.34 -5.70
CA ARG A 49 2.48 8.88 -6.75
C ARG A 49 2.64 8.13 -8.07
N ARG A 50 3.76 7.46 -8.27
CA ARG A 50 4.13 6.72 -9.47
C ARG A 50 4.14 5.22 -9.21
N LEU A 51 3.56 4.45 -10.12
CA LEU A 51 3.43 3.00 -10.00
C LEU A 51 4.73 2.24 -10.30
N ASP A 52 5.65 2.86 -11.05
CA ASP A 52 6.76 2.21 -11.75
C ASP A 52 7.78 1.53 -10.81
N LYS A 53 7.84 1.92 -9.54
CA LYS A 53 8.90 1.50 -8.62
C LYS A 53 8.66 0.12 -8.00
N ILE A 54 7.40 -0.19 -7.68
CA ILE A 54 7.03 -1.34 -6.82
C ILE A 54 5.83 -2.12 -7.36
N SER A 55 5.40 -1.87 -8.60
CA SER A 55 4.34 -2.62 -9.28
C SER A 55 4.66 -2.79 -10.76
N SER A 56 3.85 -3.59 -11.46
CA SER A 56 3.91 -3.74 -12.92
C SER A 56 3.28 -2.59 -13.70
N GLY A 57 2.62 -1.64 -13.03
CA GLY A 57 2.04 -0.44 -13.65
C GLY A 57 3.07 0.65 -13.94
N THR A 58 2.73 1.59 -14.83
CA THR A 58 3.59 2.74 -15.17
C THR A 58 2.81 4.04 -15.14
N GLY A 59 3.42 5.14 -14.72
CA GLY A 59 2.77 6.46 -14.68
C GLY A 59 2.17 6.80 -13.32
N TYR A 60 1.29 7.81 -13.28
CA TYR A 60 0.75 8.35 -12.04
C TYR A 60 -0.53 7.62 -11.62
N ILE A 61 -0.65 7.31 -10.33
CA ILE A 61 -1.80 6.56 -9.78
C ILE A 61 -3.12 7.33 -9.92
N ASP A 62 -3.10 8.66 -9.82
CA ASP A 62 -4.27 9.54 -9.97
C ASP A 62 -4.71 9.72 -11.44
N GLN A 63 -3.94 9.20 -12.39
CA GLN A 63 -4.25 9.21 -13.83
C GLN A 63 -4.77 7.85 -14.33
N MET A 64 -4.83 6.83 -13.47
CA MET A 64 -5.35 5.51 -13.81
C MET A 64 -6.85 5.42 -13.54
N THR A 65 -7.52 4.46 -14.19
CA THR A 65 -8.86 4.03 -13.78
C THR A 65 -8.76 2.94 -12.71
N LEU A 66 -9.83 2.73 -11.94
CA LEU A 66 -9.88 1.59 -11.00
C LEU A 66 -9.75 0.24 -11.72
N SER A 67 -10.21 0.16 -12.96
CA SER A 67 -10.04 -1.03 -13.80
C SER A 67 -8.58 -1.27 -14.15
N ASP A 68 -7.81 -0.23 -14.48
CA ASP A 68 -6.37 -0.36 -14.77
C ASP A 68 -5.62 -0.86 -13.53
N LEU A 69 -5.91 -0.26 -12.36
CA LEU A 69 -5.31 -0.64 -11.08
C LEU A 69 -5.69 -2.06 -10.63
N GLY A 70 -6.86 -2.57 -11.03
CA GLY A 70 -7.24 -3.95 -10.76
C GLY A 70 -6.41 -5.00 -11.53
N ASN A 71 -5.62 -4.59 -12.52
CA ASN A 71 -4.84 -5.47 -13.38
C ASN A 71 -3.31 -5.37 -13.15
N ILE A 72 -2.86 -4.51 -12.23
CA ILE A 72 -1.43 -4.40 -11.87
C ILE A 72 -1.10 -5.30 -10.67
N THR A 73 0.17 -5.71 -10.60
CA THR A 73 0.72 -6.63 -9.58
C THR A 73 1.88 -5.97 -8.87
#